data_AF-M0G5R9-F1
#
_entry.id   AF-M0G5R9-F1
#
_cell.length_a   1.000
_cell.length_b   1.000
_cell.length_c   1.000
_cell.angle_alpha   90.00
_cell.angle_beta   90.00
_cell.angle_gamma   90.00
#
_symmetry.space_group_name_H-M   'P 1'
#
loop_
_entity.id
_entity.type
_entity.pdbx_description
1 polymer ?
#
loop_
_entity_poly.entity_id
_entity_poly.type
_entity_poly.pdbx_seq_one_letter_code
_entity_poly.pdbx_strand_id
1 'polypeptide(L)' 'MVEKRTCDYSGEEIEPGTGTMYVKTDGTILHFKDSKAEKNYFLGREARDLEWTEAGRRASGKSEDN' A
#
# COMPACT_ATOMS: atom_id res chain seq x y z
N MET A 1 9.72 7.65 -20.42
CA MET A 1 9.47 6.26 -19.98
C MET A 1 8.52 6.35 -18.79
N VAL A 2 7.53 5.47 -18.70
CA VAL A 2 6.53 5.51 -17.63
C VAL A 2 7.05 4.73 -16.43
N GLU A 3 7.06 5.36 -15.25
CA GLU A 3 7.55 4.75 -14.02
C GLU A 3 6.43 3.97 -13.33
N LYS A 4 6.68 2.69 -13.05
CA LYS A 4 5.79 1.85 -12.24
C LYS A 4 6.20 1.96 -10.77
N ARG A 5 5.22 2.14 -9.89
CA ARG A 5 5.44 2.21 -8.44
C ARG A 5 4.54 1.22 -7.72
N THR A 6 4.94 0.81 -6.54
CA THR A 6 4.14 -0.05 -5.68
C THR A 6 3.55 0.79 -4.55
N CYS A 7 2.31 0.48 -4.18
CA CYS A 7 1.64 1.06 -3.02
C CYS A 7 2.29 0.59 -1.74
N ASP A 8 2.82 1.52 -0.94
CA ASP A 8 3.53 1.24 0.31
C ASP A 8 2.61 0.65 1.40
N TYR A 9 1.29 0.70 1.20
CA TYR A 9 0.30 0.16 2.14
C TYR A 9 -0.29 -1.18 1.68
N SER A 10 -0.81 -1.26 0.45
CA SER A 10 -1.50 -2.47 -0.01
C SER A 10 -0.60 -3.51 -0.66
N GLY A 11 0.59 -3.10 -1.14
CA GLY A 11 1.52 -3.94 -1.90
C GLY A 11 1.20 -4.07 -3.40
N GLU A 12 0.12 -3.44 -3.88
CA GLU A 12 -0.28 -3.52 -5.29
C GLU A 12 0.41 -2.45 -6.15
N GLU A 13 0.51 -2.70 -7.46
CA GLU A 13 1.04 -1.72 -8.44
C GLU A 13 0.12 -0.49 -8.52
N ILE A 14 0.73 0.70 -8.60
CA ILE A 14 0.06 1.97 -8.81
C ILE A 14 0.04 2.24 -10.32
N GLU A 15 -1.16 2.40 -10.87
CA GLU A 15 -1.34 2.77 -12.27
C GLU A 15 -0.67 4.13 -12.53
N PRO A 16 0.19 4.27 -13.56
CA PRO A 16 0.86 5.53 -13.82
C PRO A 16 -0.08 6.71 -14.04
N GLY A 17 0.25 7.85 -13.43
CA GLY A 17 -0.62 9.04 -13.44
C GLY A 17 -1.77 8.98 -12.43
N THR A 18 -1.81 7.96 -11.57
CA THR A 18 -2.76 7.84 -10.46
C THR A 18 -2.05 7.73 -9.10
N GLY A 19 -2.83 7.63 -8.03
CA GLY A 19 -2.35 7.54 -6.67
C GLY A 19 -1.95 8.89 -6.06
N THR A 20 -1.49 8.82 -4.81
CA THR A 20 -1.10 9.99 -4.00
C THR A 20 0.27 9.74 -3.38
N MET A 21 1.15 10.73 -3.44
CA MET A 21 2.40 10.76 -2.69
C MET A 21 2.17 11.54 -1.38
N TYR A 22 2.34 10.86 -0.24
CA TYR A 22 2.28 11.45 1.08
C TYR A 22 3.68 11.58 1.67
N VAL A 23 4.10 12.80 1.95
CA VAL A 23 5.41 13.10 2.55
C VAL A 23 5.21 13.37 4.04
N LYS A 24 5.80 12.53 4.89
CA LYS A 24 5.80 12.70 6.35
C LYS A 24 6.71 13.85 6.77
N THR A 25 6.51 14.36 7.98
CA THR A 25 7.33 15.43 8.57
C THR A 25 8.80 15.06 8.74
N ASP A 26 9.10 13.76 8.87
CA ASP A 26 10.46 13.22 8.94
C ASP A 26 11.12 13.03 7.55
N GLY A 27 10.41 13.36 6.47
CA GLY A 27 10.88 13.21 5.09
C GLY A 27 10.59 11.84 4.47
N THR A 28 10.00 10.89 5.21
CA THR A 28 9.59 9.60 4.65
C THR A 28 8.49 9.80 3.61
N ILE A 29 8.65 9.18 2.44
CA ILE A 29 7.68 9.24 1.36
C ILE A 29 6.88 7.93 1.35
N LEU A 30 5.56 8.05 1.33
CA LEU A 30 4.62 6.93 1.15
C LEU A 30 3.81 7.16 -0.13
N HIS A 31 3.61 6.12 -0.91
CA HIS A 31 2.80 6.11 -2.12
C HIS A 31 1.54 5.28 -1.87
N PHE A 32 0.38 5.87 -2.11
CA PHE A 32 -0.91 5.19 -2.02
C PHE A 32 -1.53 5.05 -3.40
N LYS A 33 -2.04 3.86 -3.73
CA LYS A 33 -2.76 3.63 -4.99
C LYS A 33 -4.11 4.35 -5.05
N ASP A 34 -4.78 4.50 -3.90
CA ASP A 34 -6.13 5.03 -3.78
C ASP A 34 -6.42 5.55 -2.36
N SER A 35 -7.60 6.19 -2.20
CA SER A 35 -8.05 6.70 -0.91
C SER A 35 -8.39 5.60 0.11
N LYS A 36 -8.59 4.35 -0.30
CA LYS A 36 -8.83 3.25 0.65
C LYS A 36 -7.54 2.94 1.40
N ALA A 37 -6.42 2.82 0.70
CA ALA A 37 -5.11 2.62 1.30
C ALA A 37 -4.74 3.78 2.23
N GLU A 38 -4.84 5.01 1.73
CA GLU A 38 -4.53 6.23 2.48
C GLU A 38 -5.36 6.35 3.77
N LYS A 39 -6.68 6.16 3.70
CA LYS A 39 -7.56 6.26 4.88
C LYS A 39 -7.25 5.17 5.91
N ASN A 40 -6.94 3.94 5.50
CA ASN A 40 -6.61 2.90 6.48
C ASN A 40 -5.28 3.21 7.20
N TYR A 41 -4.29 3.75 6.50
CA TYR A 41 -3.06 4.25 7.11
C TYR A 41 -3.37 5.34 8.16
N PHE A 42 -4.17 6.34 7.82
CA PHE A 42 -4.54 7.40 8.78
C PHE A 42 -5.47 6.96 9.92
N LEU A 43 -6.22 5.87 9.74
CA LEU A 43 -6.98 5.23 10.81
C LEU A 43 -6.10 4.40 11.76
N GLY A 44 -4.79 4.31 11.51
CA GLY A 44 -3.85 3.55 12.34
C GLY A 44 -4.00 2.04 12.20
N ARG A 45 -4.62 1.56 11.12
CA ARG A 45 -4.70 0.13 10.83
C ARG A 45 -3.38 -0.30 10.20
N GLU A 46 -2.76 -1.34 10.74
CA GLU A 46 -1.53 -1.87 10.16
C GLU A 46 -1.86 -2.80 8.99
N ALA A 47 -1.14 -2.66 7.88
CA ALA A 47 -1.40 -3.45 6.67
C ALA A 47 -1.34 -4.97 6.96
N ARG A 48 -0.37 -5.43 7.77
CA ARG A 48 -0.19 -6.84 8.15
C ARG A 48 -1.39 -7.48 8.86
N ASP A 49 -2.28 -6.68 9.45
CA ASP A 49 -3.46 -7.18 10.15
C ASP A 49 -4.70 -7.25 9.22
N LEU A 50 -4.58 -6.76 7.99
CA LEU A 50 -5.67 -6.69 7.01
C LEU A 50 -5.46 -7.72 5.90
N GLU A 51 -6.32 -8.74 5.84
CA GLU A 51 -6.23 -9.85 4.87
C GLU A 51 -6.20 -9.43 3.39
N TRP A 52 -6.76 -8.25 3.06
CA TRP A 52 -6.78 -7.77 1.68
C TRP A 52 -5.45 -7.16 1.21
N THR A 53 -4.53 -6.83 2.12
CA THR A 53 -3.20 -6.34 1.75
C THR A 53 -2.26 -7.51 1.50
N GLU A 54 -1.23 -7.28 0.68
CA GLU A 54 -0.19 -8.28 0.46
C GLU A 54 0.51 -8.68 1.78
N ALA A 55 0.78 -7.71 2.66
CA ALA A 55 1.37 -7.95 3.97
C ALA A 55 0.46 -8.84 4.84
N GLY A 56 -0.85 -8.63 4.82
CA GLY A 56 -1.80 -9.45 5.56
C GLY A 56 -1.97 -10.86 5.01
N ARG A 57 -1.92 -11.04 3.67
CA ARG A 57 -1.87 -12.39 3.06
C ARG A 57 -0.61 -13.16 3.48
N ARG A 58 0.55 -12.49 3.47
CA ARG A 58 1.82 -13.06 3.94
C ARG A 58 1.79 -13.41 5.43
N ALA A 59 1.23 -12.54 6.27
CA ALA A 59 1.15 -12.76 7.73
C ALA A 59 0.18 -13.90 8.10
N SER A 60 -0.92 -14.05 7.36
CA SER A 60 -1.92 -15.10 7.59
C SER A 60 -1.54 -16.48 7.04
N GLY A 61 -0.36 -16.64 6.45
CA GLY A 61 0.11 -17.92 5.90
C GLY A 61 -0.65 -18.40 4.66
N LYS A 62 -1.48 -17.53 4.06
CA LYS A 62 -2.16 -17.78 2.80
C LYS A 62 -1.26 -17.28 1.66
N SER A 63 -0.20 -18.04 1.34
CA SER A 63 0.51 -17.83 0.08
C SER A 63 -0.42 -18.22 -1.06
N GLU A 64 -0.82 -17.25 -1.90
CA GLU A 64 -1.46 -17.53 -3.17
C GLU A 64 -0.39 -18.11 -4.11
N ASP A 65 -0.16 -19.41 -4.00
CA ASP A 65 0.47 -20.20 -5.06
C ASP A 65 -0.59 -20.39 -6.17
N ASN A 66 -0.51 -19.58 -7.23
CA ASN A 66 -1.10 -19.90 -8.54
C ASN A 66 -0.23 -19.34 -9.66
#